data_AF-A0A7S0VZ39-F1
#
_entry.id   AF-A0A7S0VZ39-F1
#
_cell.length_a   1.000
_cell.length_b   1.000
_cell.length_c   1.000
_cell.angle_alpha   90.00
_cell.angle_beta   90.00
_cell.angle_gamma   90.00
#
_symmetry.space_group_name_H-M   'P 1'
#
loop_
_entity.id
_entity.type
_entity.pdbx_description
1 polymer ?
#
loop_
_entity_poly.entity_id
_entity_poly.type
_entity_poly.pdbx_seq_one_letter_code
_entity_poly.pdbx_strand_id
1 'polypeptide(L)'
;ATRRSVVGGTELAFMSTTTDLRVAVSYSLSGTSLLFKIVTSNFMAMGADLQWLSAFPAEKEVLYPPLTYLQPSGKVDTIDVHRNGEVLSYTIIEVEPTMG
;
A
#
# COMPACT_ATOMS: atom_id res chain seq x y z
N ALA A 1 -23.13 -17.11 -10.58
CA ALA A 1 -21.83 -16.57 -10.13
C ALA A 1 -21.97 -15.07 -9.94
N THR A 2 -22.07 -14.60 -8.71
CA THR A 2 -22.26 -13.17 -8.42
C THR A 2 -20.94 -12.45 -8.70
N ARG A 3 -20.86 -11.68 -9.79
CA ARG A 3 -19.77 -10.71 -9.99
C ARG A 3 -19.86 -9.73 -8.81
N ARG A 4 -18.97 -9.85 -7.82
CA ARG A 4 -18.73 -8.74 -6.90
C ARG A 4 -18.21 -7.59 -7.77
N SER A 5 -18.94 -6.49 -7.84
CA SER A 5 -18.37 -5.24 -8.36
C SER A 5 -17.17 -4.93 -7.48
N VAL A 6 -15.98 -4.85 -8.07
CA VAL A 6 -14.77 -4.47 -7.35
C VAL A 6 -14.84 -2.95 -7.17
N VAL A 7 -15.57 -2.53 -6.14
CA VAL A 7 -15.68 -1.12 -5.76
C VAL A 7 -14.41 -0.71 -5.04
N GLY A 8 -13.76 0.34 -5.55
CA GLY A 8 -12.66 1.01 -4.86
C GLY A 8 -13.15 1.94 -3.75
N GLY A 9 -12.24 2.74 -3.20
CA GLY A 9 -12.52 3.69 -2.13
C GLY A 9 -11.60 4.91 -2.17
N THR A 10 -12.01 5.98 -1.50
CA THR A 10 -11.23 7.21 -1.40
C THR A 10 -10.62 7.30 0.00
N GLU A 11 -9.30 7.47 0.07
CA GLU A 11 -8.61 7.84 1.30
C GLU A 11 -8.77 9.34 1.54
N LEU A 12 -9.28 9.72 2.72
CA LEU A 12 -9.58 11.11 3.05
C LEU A 12 -8.38 11.86 3.62
N ALA A 13 -7.43 11.14 4.19
CA ALA A 13 -6.19 11.69 4.73
C ALA A 13 -5.04 11.60 3.72
N PHE A 14 -3.89 12.13 4.09
CA PHE A 14 -2.65 11.76 3.42
C PHE A 14 -2.39 10.26 3.59
N MET A 15 -1.97 9.60 2.52
CA MET A 15 -1.64 8.18 2.55
C MET A 15 -0.13 8.01 2.42
N SER A 16 0.53 7.81 3.56
CA SER A 16 1.96 7.46 3.63
C SER A 16 2.16 6.03 3.14
N THR A 17 3.04 5.84 2.17
CA THR A 17 3.35 4.55 1.58
C THR A 17 4.87 4.38 1.48
N THR A 18 5.35 3.17 1.22
CA THR A 18 6.78 2.88 1.13
C THR A 18 7.08 1.97 -0.04
N THR A 19 8.26 2.13 -0.63
CA THR A 19 8.80 1.22 -1.64
C THR A 19 9.51 0.00 -1.03
N ASP A 20 9.65 -0.06 0.31
CA ASP A 20 10.26 -1.19 1.02
C ASP A 20 9.19 -2.02 1.76
N LEU A 21 8.98 -3.25 1.29
CA LEU A 21 8.01 -4.18 1.88
C LEU A 21 8.24 -4.41 3.39
N ARG A 22 9.49 -4.36 3.85
CA ARG A 22 9.81 -4.60 5.27
C ARG A 22 9.31 -3.46 6.14
N VAL A 23 9.33 -2.24 5.63
CA VAL A 23 8.79 -1.04 6.31
C VAL A 23 7.26 -1.16 6.34
N ALA A 24 6.61 -1.50 5.22
CA ALA A 24 5.15 -1.70 5.20
C ALA A 24 4.71 -2.77 6.24
N VAL A 25 5.44 -3.88 6.31
CA VAL A 25 5.19 -4.93 7.31
C VAL A 25 5.48 -4.45 8.73
N SER A 26 6.49 -3.60 8.98
CA SER A 26 6.74 -3.08 10.34
C SER A 26 5.65 -2.13 10.85
N TYR A 27 4.94 -1.46 9.94
CA TYR A 27 3.77 -0.63 10.27
C TYR A 27 2.46 -1.43 10.41
N SER A 28 2.49 -2.74 10.12
CA SER A 28 1.32 -3.60 10.36
C SER A 28 1.07 -3.83 11.85
N LEU A 29 -0.20 -3.79 12.25
CA LEU A 29 -0.62 -4.01 13.64
C LEU A 29 -0.76 -5.49 14.00
N SER A 30 -0.90 -6.36 13.01
CA SER A 30 -1.04 -7.81 13.20
C SER A 30 -0.49 -8.58 12.01
N GLY A 31 -0.17 -9.87 12.22
CA GLY A 31 0.20 -10.80 11.15
C GLY A 31 -0.94 -11.18 10.19
N THR A 32 -2.10 -10.54 10.30
CA THR A 32 -3.26 -10.68 9.39
C THR A 32 -3.68 -9.34 8.79
N SER A 33 -2.87 -8.29 8.99
CA SER A 33 -3.14 -6.97 8.41
C SER A 33 -3.13 -7.03 6.89
N LEU A 34 -3.93 -6.16 6.27
CA LEU A 34 -3.98 -6.00 4.83
C LEU A 34 -2.84 -5.10 4.35
N LEU A 35 -2.13 -5.51 3.32
CA LEU A 35 -1.16 -4.67 2.62
C LEU A 35 -1.71 -4.24 1.26
N PHE A 36 -1.62 -2.95 0.94
CA PHE A 36 -1.90 -2.45 -0.40
C PHE A 36 -0.62 -2.43 -1.23
N LYS A 37 -0.62 -3.17 -2.33
CA LYS A 37 0.42 -3.07 -3.36
C LYS A 37 -0.04 -2.06 -4.39
N ILE A 38 0.45 -0.84 -4.27
CA ILE A 38 0.10 0.23 -5.18
C ILE A 38 0.92 0.07 -6.47
N VAL A 39 0.22 -0.07 -7.59
CA VAL A 39 0.84 -0.14 -8.91
C VAL A 39 0.41 1.08 -9.69
N THR A 40 1.38 1.83 -10.20
CA THR A 40 1.14 3.04 -10.98
C THR A 40 1.34 2.74 -12.45
N SER A 41 0.44 3.27 -13.29
CA SER A 41 0.51 3.09 -14.74
C SER A 41 1.53 4.02 -15.41
N ASN A 42 1.89 5.12 -14.76
CA ASN A 42 2.86 6.09 -15.22
C ASN A 42 3.38 6.93 -14.03
N PHE A 43 4.39 7.77 -14.29
CA PHE A 43 5.02 8.60 -13.25
C PHE A 43 4.09 9.67 -12.66
N MET A 44 3.07 10.13 -13.40
CA MET A 44 2.09 11.12 -12.90
C MET A 44 1.13 10.53 -11.88
N ALA A 45 0.96 9.20 -11.88
CA ALA A 45 0.17 8.49 -10.87
C ALA A 45 0.99 8.14 -9.62
N MET A 46 2.29 8.44 -9.59
CA MET A 46 3.13 8.21 -8.42
C MET A 46 2.96 9.32 -7.39
N GLY A 47 2.90 8.97 -6.11
CA GLY A 47 2.99 9.94 -5.01
C GLY A 47 4.35 10.65 -4.97
N ALA A 48 4.46 11.65 -4.10
CA ALA A 48 5.69 12.41 -3.92
C ALA A 48 6.71 11.64 -3.08
N ASP A 49 7.94 11.47 -3.58
CA ASP A 49 9.06 10.97 -2.80
C ASP A 49 9.50 12.02 -1.77
N LEU A 50 9.38 11.67 -0.49
CA LEU A 50 9.71 12.54 0.63
C LEU A 50 11.05 12.20 1.29
N GLN A 51 11.82 11.24 0.77
CA GLN A 51 13.04 10.76 1.41
C GLN A 51 14.04 11.89 1.74
N TRP A 52 14.18 12.88 0.85
CA TRP A 52 15.14 13.98 1.02
C TRP A 52 14.77 14.97 2.14
N LEU A 53 13.48 15.04 2.51
CA LEU A 53 12.95 15.99 3.50
C LEU A 53 12.50 15.28 4.79
N SER A 54 12.23 13.98 4.73
CA SER A 54 11.62 13.22 5.83
C SER A 54 12.52 13.17 7.07
N ALA A 55 11.91 13.18 8.25
CA ALA A 55 12.58 12.85 9.50
C ALA A 55 12.97 11.36 9.59
N PHE A 56 12.39 10.52 8.74
CA PHE A 56 12.65 9.08 8.65
C PHE A 56 13.06 8.66 7.22
N PRO A 57 14.19 9.14 6.67
CA PRO A 57 14.58 8.86 5.28
C PRO A 57 14.69 7.37 4.94
N ALA A 58 15.02 6.53 5.93
CA ALA A 58 15.14 5.09 5.76
C ALA A 58 13.81 4.39 5.44
N GLU A 59 12.67 5.04 5.70
CA GLU A 59 11.33 4.50 5.40
C GLU A 59 11.01 4.57 3.91
N LYS A 60 11.78 5.33 3.11
CA LYS A 60 11.56 5.51 1.67
C LYS A 60 10.11 5.85 1.34
N GLU A 61 9.61 6.84 2.07
CA GLU A 61 8.21 7.25 2.00
C GLU A 61 7.87 7.85 0.64
N VAL A 62 6.76 7.36 0.08
CA VAL A 62 6.07 8.00 -1.03
C VAL A 62 4.68 8.42 -0.55
N LEU A 63 4.39 9.72 -0.60
CA LEU A 63 3.18 10.29 -0.04
C LEU A 63 2.15 10.58 -1.13
N TYR A 64 0.94 10.06 -0.95
CA TYR A 64 -0.21 10.43 -1.77
C TYR A 64 -1.05 11.50 -1.06
N PRO A 65 -1.59 12.49 -1.79
CA PRO A 65 -2.41 13.54 -1.20
C PRO A 65 -3.76 13.02 -0.69
N PRO A 66 -4.47 13.80 0.15
CA PRO A 66 -5.87 13.55 0.49
C PRO A 66 -6.71 13.36 -0.76
N LEU A 67 -7.79 12.58 -0.60
CA LEU A 67 -8.74 12.26 -1.66
C LEU A 67 -8.17 11.35 -2.76
N THR A 68 -7.09 10.63 -2.50
CA THR A 68 -6.59 9.61 -3.43
C THR A 68 -7.57 8.44 -3.49
N TYR A 69 -8.08 8.15 -4.68
CA TYR A 69 -8.92 6.99 -4.94
C TYR A 69 -8.06 5.75 -5.21
N LEU A 70 -8.41 4.62 -4.61
CA LEU A 70 -7.78 3.33 -4.84
C LEU A 70 -8.76 2.38 -5.49
N GLN A 71 -8.44 1.94 -6.71
CA GLN A 71 -9.19 0.93 -7.44
C GLN A 71 -8.47 -0.41 -7.34
N PRO A 72 -9.05 -1.46 -6.73
CA PRO A 72 -8.43 -2.77 -6.76
C PRO A 72 -8.39 -3.33 -8.19
N SER A 73 -7.26 -3.89 -8.59
CA SER A 73 -7.08 -4.50 -9.92
C SER A 73 -7.73 -5.89 -10.03
N GLY A 74 -8.18 -6.44 -8.89
CA GLY A 74 -8.70 -7.80 -8.76
C GLY A 74 -7.62 -8.85 -8.45
N LYS A 75 -6.34 -8.48 -8.47
CA LYS A 75 -5.26 -9.37 -8.03
C LYS A 75 -5.11 -9.33 -6.51
N VAL A 76 -5.08 -10.53 -5.94
CA VAL A 76 -4.87 -10.75 -4.50
C VAL A 76 -3.76 -11.78 -4.37
N ASP A 77 -2.76 -11.45 -3.57
CA ASP A 77 -1.63 -12.32 -3.26
C ASP A 77 -1.56 -12.56 -1.75
N THR A 78 -0.71 -13.50 -1.35
CA THR A 78 -0.37 -13.75 0.05
C THR A 78 1.13 -13.83 0.18
N ILE A 79 1.69 -13.21 1.22
CA ILE A 79 3.10 -13.35 1.56
C ILE A 79 3.25 -13.85 2.99
N ASP A 80 4.22 -14.75 3.18
CA ASP A 80 4.61 -15.24 4.49
C ASP A 80 5.90 -14.53 4.91
N VAL A 81 5.86 -13.88 6.06
CA VAL A 81 7.01 -13.18 6.66
C VAL A 81 7.43 -13.91 7.92
N HIS A 82 8.69 -14.33 7.96
CA HIS A 82 9.26 -14.99 9.12
C HIS A 82 9.81 -13.93 10.09
N ARG A 83 9.23 -13.85 11.29
CA ARG A 83 9.66 -12.92 12.34
C ARG A 83 9.73 -13.65 13.68
N ASN A 84 10.89 -13.62 14.33
CA ASN A 84 11.11 -14.23 15.65
C ASN A 84 10.70 -15.71 15.78
N GLY A 85 10.82 -16.49 14.70
CA GLY A 85 10.43 -17.91 14.67
C GLY A 85 8.95 -18.15 14.39
N GLU A 86 8.15 -17.09 14.22
CA GLU A 86 6.75 -17.16 13.80
C GLU A 86 6.61 -16.80 12.31
N VAL A 87 5.59 -17.36 11.67
CA VAL A 87 5.21 -17.04 10.29
C VAL A 87 3.96 -16.17 10.33
N LEU A 88 4.08 -14.94 9.84
CA LEU A 88 2.99 -13.99 9.70
C LEU A 88 2.53 -13.96 8.23
N SER A 89 1.25 -14.19 7.97
CA SER A 89 0.72 -14.32 6.62
C SER A 89 -0.14 -13.11 6.24
N TYR A 90 0.37 -12.28 5.34
CA TYR A 90 -0.26 -11.03 4.94
C TYR A 90 -1.05 -11.22 3.65
N THR A 91 -2.30 -10.74 3.64
CA THR A 91 -3.04 -10.57 2.39
C THR A 91 -2.56 -9.30 1.70
N ILE A 92 -2.23 -9.41 0.42
CA ILE A 92 -1.87 -8.28 -0.42
C ILE A 92 -2.98 -8.05 -1.44
N ILE A 93 -3.48 -6.83 -1.51
CA ILE A 93 -4.38 -6.42 -2.60
C ILE A 93 -3.65 -5.43 -3.49
N GLU A 94 -3.60 -5.74 -4.79
CA GLU A 94 -3.08 -4.82 -5.79
C GLU A 94 -4.12 -3.73 -6.09
N VAL A 95 -3.70 -2.47 -6.02
CA VAL A 95 -4.55 -1.30 -6.23
C VAL A 95 -3.87 -0.31 -7.18
N GLU A 96 -4.67 0.38 -7.98
CA GLU A 96 -4.25 1.49 -8.82
C GLU A 96 -4.74 2.81 -8.21
N PRO A 97 -3.86 3.80 -8.00
CA PRO A 97 -4.24 5.08 -7.43
C PRO A 97 -4.69 6.07 -8.51
N THR A 98 -5.71 6.86 -8.20
CA THR A 98 -6.12 8.05 -8.96
C THR A 98 -6.14 9.23 -8.01
N MET A 99 -5.28 10.22 -8.28
CA MET A 99 -5.28 11.51 -7.57
C MET A 99 -6.36 12.41 -8.18
N GLY A 100 -7.04 13.17 -7.32
CA GLY A 100 -8.10 14.12 -7.71
C GLY A 100 -7.58 15.41 -8.35
#